data_AF-A0A1V2TLM3-F1
#
_entry.id   AF-A0A1V2TLM3-F1
#
_cell.length_a   1.000
_cell.length_b   1.000
_cell.length_c   1.000
_cell.angle_alpha   90.00
_cell.angle_beta   90.00
_cell.angle_gamma   90.00
#
_symmetry.space_group_name_H-M   'P 1'
#
loop_
_entity.id
_entity.type
_entity.pdbx_description
1 polymer ?
#
loop_
_entity_poly.entity_id
_entity_poly.type
_entity_poly.pdbx_seq_one_letter_code
_entity_poly.pdbx_strand_id
1 'polypeptide(L)'
;MPEEFRGKIFTPPEEVENKLSAEEIAAANARFDEFERRRAAVPPEKQIHLRDRFGSEDALGTDREEEYLREVEQRKQRGQYWG
;
A
#
# COMPACT_ATOMS: atom_id res chain seq x y z
N MET A 1 -4.68 21.88 14.67
CA MET A 1 -6.06 21.66 15.17
C MET A 1 -6.42 20.22 14.90
N PRO A 2 -6.73 19.43 15.94
CA PRO A 2 -7.15 18.05 15.75
C PRO A 2 -8.49 17.99 15.01
N GLU A 3 -8.56 17.13 14.00
CA GLU A 3 -9.80 16.87 13.26
C GLU A 3 -10.52 15.66 13.86
N GLU A 4 -11.81 15.81 14.15
CA GLU A 4 -12.63 14.70 14.63
C GLU A 4 -13.35 14.05 13.45
N PHE A 5 -13.02 12.80 13.17
CA PHE A 5 -13.67 12.01 12.13
C PHE A 5 -14.20 10.71 12.74
N ARG A 6 -15.52 10.53 12.72
CA ARG A 6 -16.22 9.34 13.26
C ARG A 6 -15.82 9.01 14.71
N GLY A 7 -15.72 10.02 15.58
CA GLY A 7 -15.34 9.85 16.99
C GLY A 7 -13.87 9.49 17.22
N LYS A 8 -13.03 9.67 16.20
CA LYS A 8 -11.56 9.55 16.30
C LYS A 8 -10.94 10.91 16.10
N ILE A 9 -10.01 11.24 16.99
CA ILE A 9 -9.24 12.48 16.95
C ILE A 9 -7.98 12.22 16.14
N PHE A 10 -7.84 12.91 15.01
CA PHE A 10 -6.64 12.89 14.19
C PHE A 10 -5.84 14.16 14.45
N THR A 11 -4.63 13.97 14.97
CA THR A 11 -3.72 15.07 15.28
C THR A 11 -2.82 15.33 14.08
N PRO A 12 -2.64 16.58 13.64
CA PRO A 12 -1.72 16.89 12.56
C PRO A 12 -0.28 16.51 12.94
N PRO A 13 0.56 16.12 11.96
CA PRO A 13 1.90 15.58 12.20
C PRO A 13 2.82 16.53 12.99
N GLU A 14 2.57 17.83 12.93
CA GLU A 14 3.30 18.87 13.67
C GLU A 14 3.09 18.77 15.18
N GLU A 15 1.88 18.41 15.59
CA GLU A 15 1.39 18.31 16.98
C GLU A 15 1.59 16.89 17.58
N VAL A 16 2.17 15.96 16.82
CA VAL A 16 2.53 14.62 17.34
C VAL A 16 3.71 14.76 18.30
N GLU A 17 3.48 14.49 19.59
CA GLU A 17 4.50 14.60 20.64
C GLU A 17 5.59 13.51 20.53
N ASN A 18 5.24 12.33 20.01
CA ASN A 18 6.13 11.18 19.87
C ASN A 18 6.67 11.04 18.44
N LYS A 19 7.42 12.04 17.97
CA LYS A 19 8.10 11.93 16.67
C LYS A 19 9.23 10.91 16.78
N LEU A 20 9.23 9.94 15.87
CA LEU A 20 10.34 8.99 15.76
C LEU A 20 11.65 9.75 15.54
N SER A 21 12.70 9.32 16.24
CA SER A 21 14.04 9.83 16.01
C SER A 21 14.53 9.47 14.60
N ALA A 22 15.51 10.23 14.10
CA ALA A 22 16.13 9.93 12.80
C ALA A 22 16.73 8.51 12.75
N GLU A 23 17.24 8.02 13.89
CA GLU A 23 17.77 6.66 14.01
C GLU A 23 16.68 5.60 13.91
N GLU A 24 15.52 5.81 14.55
CA GLU A 24 14.37 4.89 14.45
C GLU A 24 13.78 4.86 13.04
N ILE A 25 13.72 6.00 12.37
CA ILE A 25 13.30 6.09 10.96
C ILE A 25 14.28 5.35 10.07
N ALA A 26 15.59 5.56 10.25
CA ALA A 26 16.63 4.87 9.49
C ALA A 26 16.58 3.35 9.71
N ALA A 27 16.36 2.90 10.96
CA ALA A 27 16.21 1.49 11.28
C ALA A 27 14.94 0.88 10.67
N ALA A 28 13.83 1.63 10.64
CA ALA A 28 12.60 1.19 9.97
C ALA A 28 12.82 1.05 8.46
N ASN A 29 13.44 2.04 7.82
CA ASN A 29 13.75 2.01 6.39
C ASN A 29 14.67 0.84 6.03
N ALA A 30 15.72 0.59 6.81
CA ALA A 30 16.62 -0.54 6.58
C ALA A 30 15.89 -1.90 6.64
N ARG A 31 14.90 -2.05 7.54
CA ARG A 31 14.06 -3.26 7.59
C ARG A 31 13.16 -3.39 6.38
N PHE A 32 12.60 -2.28 5.89
CA PHE A 32 11.81 -2.25 4.66
C PHE A 32 12.65 -2.61 3.43
N ASP A 33 13.87 -2.07 3.33
CA ASP A 33 14.79 -2.38 2.23
C ASP A 33 15.16 -3.88 2.23
N GLU A 34 15.38 -4.46 3.40
CA GLU A 34 15.62 -5.89 3.53
C GLU A 34 14.40 -6.71 3.09
N PHE A 35 13.20 -6.31 3.50
CA PHE A 35 11.95 -6.96 3.07
C PHE A 35 11.79 -6.91 1.56
N GLU A 36 11.96 -5.74 0.94
CA GLU A 36 11.84 -5.56 -0.51
C GLU A 36 12.88 -6.37 -1.28
N ARG A 37 14.13 -6.43 -0.79
CA ARG A 37 15.16 -7.31 -1.35
C ARG A 37 14.75 -8.78 -1.33
N ARG A 38 14.18 -9.26 -0.21
CA ARG A 38 13.70 -10.66 -0.10
C ARG A 38 12.52 -10.91 -1.03
N ARG A 39 11.59 -9.95 -1.13
CA ARG A 39 10.43 -10.01 -2.02
C ARG A 39 10.85 -10.06 -3.49
N ALA A 40 11.79 -9.22 -3.91
CA ALA A 40 12.29 -9.19 -5.28
C ALA A 40 13.00 -10.49 -5.70
N ALA A 41 13.55 -11.23 -4.74
CA ALA A 41 14.18 -12.53 -4.97
C ALA A 41 13.18 -13.71 -5.08
N VAL A 42 11.88 -13.49 -4.85
CA VAL A 42 10.86 -14.55 -4.93
C VAL A 42 10.60 -14.91 -6.40
N PRO A 43 10.84 -16.17 -6.82
CA PRO A 43 10.54 -16.62 -8.18
C PRO A 43 9.05 -16.43 -8.53
N PRO A 44 8.71 -16.13 -9.80
CA PRO A 44 7.32 -15.85 -10.22
C PRO A 44 6.32 -16.92 -9.78
N GLU A 45 6.69 -18.20 -9.87
CA GLU A 45 5.86 -19.34 -9.48
C GLU A 45 5.56 -19.45 -7.98
N LYS A 46 6.28 -18.70 -7.14
CA LYS A 46 6.09 -18.63 -5.69
C LYS A 46 5.55 -17.28 -5.21
N GLN A 47 5.33 -16.33 -6.12
CA GLN A 47 4.75 -15.05 -5.76
C GLN A 47 3.28 -15.26 -5.40
N ILE A 48 2.93 -14.96 -4.15
CA ILE A 48 1.55 -14.99 -3.67
C ILE A 48 0.96 -13.61 -3.94
N HIS A 49 0.02 -13.55 -4.89
CA HIS A 49 -0.79 -12.37 -5.12
C HIS A 49 -2.04 -12.43 -4.23
N LEU A 50 -2.32 -11.35 -3.51
CA LEU A 50 -3.61 -11.19 -2.85
C LEU A 50 -4.69 -11.11 -3.93
N ARG A 51 -5.82 -11.80 -3.71
CA ARG A 51 -6.98 -11.69 -4.61
C ARG A 51 -7.50 -10.26 -4.59
N ASP A 52 -8.04 -9.80 -5.71
CA ASP A 52 -8.49 -8.43 -5.93
C ASP A 52 -9.58 -8.00 -4.94
N ARG A 53 -10.41 -8.96 -4.47
CA ARG A 53 -11.40 -8.75 -3.39
C ARG A 53 -10.80 -8.19 -2.09
N PHE A 54 -9.50 -8.38 -1.86
CA PHE A 54 -8.84 -8.03 -0.59
C PHE A 54 -7.89 -6.82 -0.69
N GLY A 55 -7.86 -6.10 -1.81
CA GLY A 55 -7.00 -4.90 -1.87
C GLY A 55 -6.83 -4.23 -3.24
N SER A 56 -7.61 -4.61 -4.26
CA SER A 56 -7.53 -3.97 -5.59
C SER A 56 -8.76 -3.12 -5.89
N GLU A 57 -9.91 -3.38 -5.27
CA GLU A 57 -11.18 -2.68 -5.56
C GLU A 57 -11.32 -1.29 -4.91
N ASP A 58 -10.31 -0.79 -4.20
CA ASP A 58 -10.35 0.50 -3.46
C ASP A 58 -10.65 1.71 -4.36
N ALA A 59 -10.37 1.60 -5.67
CA ALA A 59 -10.63 2.65 -6.65
C ALA A 59 -12.04 2.61 -7.26
N LEU A 60 -12.82 1.54 -7.03
CA LEU A 60 -14.19 1.44 -7.55
C LEU A 60 -15.11 2.45 -6.83
N GLY A 61 -15.90 3.21 -7.59
CA GLY A 61 -16.74 4.30 -7.08
C GLY A 61 -15.99 5.61 -6.80
N THR A 62 -14.71 5.69 -7.17
CA THR A 62 -13.90 6.92 -7.07
C THR A 62 -13.68 7.56 -8.45
N ASP A 63 -13.12 8.76 -8.48
CA ASP A 63 -12.68 9.45 -9.69
C ASP A 63 -11.56 8.69 -10.46
N ARG A 64 -10.94 7.69 -9.83
CA ARG A 64 -9.90 6.84 -10.41
C ARG A 64 -10.40 5.50 -10.94
N GLU A 65 -11.71 5.27 -10.92
CA GLU A 65 -12.30 3.99 -11.34
C GLU A 65 -11.95 3.62 -12.79
N GLU A 66 -12.04 4.58 -13.73
CA GLU A 66 -11.72 4.31 -15.14
C GLU A 66 -10.26 3.92 -15.36
N GLU A 67 -9.33 4.55 -14.65
CA GLU A 67 -7.91 4.24 -14.72
C GLU A 67 -7.63 2.84 -14.15
N TYR A 68 -8.24 2.53 -12.99
CA TYR A 68 -8.15 1.22 -12.38
C TYR A 68 -8.65 0.10 -13.30
N LEU A 69 -9.82 0.27 -13.93
CA LEU A 69 -10.36 -0.73 -14.85
C LEU A 69 -9.45 -0.96 -16.07
N ARG A 70 -8.79 0.10 -16.58
CA ARG A 70 -7.79 -0.03 -17.66
C ARG A 70 -6.56 -0.80 -17.19
N GLU A 71 -6.07 -0.56 -15.99
CA GLU A 71 -4.95 -1.33 -15.44
C GLU A 71 -5.31 -2.81 -15.26
N VAL A 72 -6.52 -3.11 -14.78
CA VAL A 72 -7.01 -4.48 -14.63
C VAL A 72 -7.02 -5.20 -15.99
N GLU A 73 -7.51 -4.54 -17.05
CA GLU A 73 -7.47 -5.11 -18.40
C GLU A 73 -6.03 -5.33 -18.91
N GLN A 74 -5.11 -4.41 -18.65
CA GLN A 74 -3.70 -4.61 -19.00
C GLN A 74 -3.05 -5.75 -18.19
N ARG A 75 -3.42 -5.92 -16.92
CA ARG A 75 -2.97 -7.05 -16.09
C ARG A 75 -3.50 -8.38 -16.65
N LYS A 76 -4.76 -8.44 -17.09
CA LYS A 76 -5.32 -9.62 -17.78
C LYS A 76 -4.55 -9.97 -19.04
N GLN A 77 -4.28 -8.99 -19.89
CA GLN A 77 -3.51 -9.17 -21.13
C GLN A 77 -2.08 -9.69 -20.88
N ARG A 78 -1.46 -9.25 -19.77
CA ARG A 78 -0.11 -9.69 -19.36
C ARG A 78 -0.10 -11.03 -18.61
N GLY A 79 -1.26 -11.65 -18.37
CA GLY A 79 -1.37 -12.86 -17.54
C GLY A 79 -1.06 -12.61 -16.06
N GLN A 80 -1.15 -11.36 -15.61
CA GLN A 80 -0.90 -10.89 -14.25
C GLN A 80 -2.21 -10.55 -13.52
N TYR A 81 -3.33 -11.08 -14.00
CA TYR A 81 -4.64 -10.97 -13.35
C TYR A 81 -4.94 -12.24 -12.60
N TRP A 82 -5.21 -12.11 -11.30
CA TRP A 82 -5.22 -13.24 -10.37
C TRP A 82 -6.59 -13.49 -9.71
N GLY A 83 -7.62 -12.73 -10.09
CA GLY A 83 -9.01 -12.88 -9.61
C GLY A 83 -9.14 -12.64 -8.12
#